data_AF-A0A938MNI7-F1
#
_entry.id   AF-A0A938MNI7-F1
#
_cell.length_a   1.000
_cell.length_b   1.000
_cell.length_c   1.000
_cell.angle_alpha   90.00
_cell.angle_beta   90.00
_cell.angle_gamma   90.00
#
_symmetry.space_group_name_H-M   'P 1'
#
loop_
_entity.id
_entity.type
_entity.pdbx_description
1 polymer ?
#
loop_
_entity_poly.entity_id
_entity_poly.type
_entity_poly.pdbx_seq_one_letter_code
_entity_poly.pdbx_strand_id
1 'polypeptide(L)'
;MKRFRPVLAVLALIAVGTVLHAQPSQVVLRNAHLERVIVAEPYLRTASIVNKLSRETLALTSEEFRLDLDGGNLRLTARDFKAGPPKTETLADGAQRVTFQLRHEASGIAVQLCYELKAQDFYTRKWLVVDAPKNRLDSVDVEAFQTDRPLATAGTERGQPVLIGNQVFGGLEYPVGENVV
;
A
#
# COMPACT_ATOMS: atom_id res chain seq x y z
N MET A 1 -16.16 -9.46 61.93
CA MET A 1 -16.75 -9.77 60.61
C MET A 1 -16.67 -8.54 59.70
N LYS A 2 -15.65 -8.43 58.84
CA LYS A 2 -15.54 -7.36 57.83
C LYS A 2 -15.84 -7.97 56.45
N ARG A 3 -16.88 -7.47 55.79
CA ARG A 3 -17.37 -7.95 54.49
C ARG A 3 -16.37 -7.58 53.39
N PHE A 4 -15.78 -8.58 52.75
CA PHE A 4 -15.07 -8.42 51.47
C PHE A 4 -16.09 -8.10 50.38
N ARG A 5 -15.86 -7.01 49.64
CA ARG A 5 -16.53 -6.74 48.36
C ARG A 5 -15.55 -7.15 47.24
N PRO A 6 -15.91 -8.07 46.33
CA PRO A 6 -15.08 -8.31 45.17
C PRO A 6 -15.25 -7.13 44.21
N VAL A 7 -14.13 -6.47 43.87
CA VAL A 7 -14.08 -5.54 42.75
C VAL A 7 -14.10 -6.40 41.49
N LEU A 8 -15.21 -6.35 40.77
CA LEU A 8 -15.36 -6.98 39.46
C LEU A 8 -14.44 -6.23 38.49
N ALA A 9 -13.30 -6.82 38.14
CA ALA A 9 -12.44 -6.31 37.08
C ALA A 9 -13.14 -6.57 35.74
N VAL A 10 -13.75 -5.54 35.17
CA VAL A 10 -14.23 -5.57 33.79
C VAL A 10 -12.98 -5.47 32.91
N LEU A 11 -12.52 -6.62 32.39
CA LEU A 11 -11.60 -6.61 31.26
C LEU A 11 -12.35 -6.04 30.05
N ALA A 12 -12.06 -4.79 29.72
CA ALA A 12 -12.42 -4.24 28.42
C ALA A 12 -11.59 -4.97 27.36
N LEU A 13 -12.23 -5.88 26.62
CA LEU A 13 -11.67 -6.47 25.42
C LEU A 13 -11.57 -5.35 24.38
N ILE A 14 -10.42 -4.68 24.29
CA ILE A 14 -10.16 -3.76 23.19
C ILE A 14 -10.04 -4.63 21.94
N ALA A 15 -11.12 -4.70 21.16
CA ALA A 15 -11.07 -5.27 19.83
C ALA A 15 -9.98 -4.51 19.06
N VAL A 16 -8.86 -5.18 18.77
CA VAL A 16 -7.78 -4.64 17.95
C VAL A 16 -8.29 -4.63 16.51
N GLY A 17 -9.08 -3.61 16.18
CA GLY A 17 -9.54 -3.35 14.84
C GLY A 17 -8.42 -2.81 13.96
N THR A 18 -8.61 -2.88 12.65
CA THR A 18 -7.84 -2.05 11.73
C THR A 18 -8.05 -0.59 12.07
N VAL A 19 -6.97 0.17 12.28
CA VAL A 19 -7.06 1.60 12.56
C VAL A 19 -6.47 2.34 11.39
N LEU A 20 -7.26 3.21 10.79
CA LEU A 20 -6.80 4.13 9.78
C LEU A 20 -6.61 5.50 10.44
N HIS A 21 -5.39 6.04 10.37
CA HIS A 21 -5.13 7.42 10.75
C HIS A 21 -4.68 8.17 9.50
N ALA A 22 -5.51 9.10 9.04
CA ALA A 22 -5.20 9.98 7.92
C ALA A 22 -5.03 11.41 8.44
N GLN A 23 -3.83 11.95 8.29
CA GLN A 23 -3.55 13.38 8.26
C GLN A 23 -3.47 13.80 6.77
N PRO A 24 -3.64 15.09 6.44
CA PRO A 24 -3.70 15.55 5.04
C PRO A 24 -2.54 15.05 4.16
N SER A 25 -1.35 14.89 4.75
CA SER A 25 -0.13 14.45 4.07
C SER A 25 0.32 13.03 4.41
N GLN A 26 -0.36 12.30 5.32
CA GLN A 26 0.09 10.98 5.78
C GLN A 26 -1.09 10.07 6.12
N VAL A 27 -1.07 8.85 5.60
CA VAL A 27 -2.03 7.78 5.90
C VAL A 27 -1.31 6.58 6.51
N VAL A 28 -1.83 6.08 7.63
CA VAL A 28 -1.32 4.88 8.29
C VAL A 28 -2.35 3.77 8.18
N LEU A 29 -2.05 2.75 7.39
CA LEU A 29 -2.88 1.54 7.24
C LEU A 29 -2.29 0.42 8.09
N ARG A 30 -3.01 -0.04 9.12
CA ARG A 30 -2.46 -1.01 10.10
C ARG A 30 -3.49 -1.95 10.70
N ASN A 31 -2.99 -3.09 11.17
CA ASN A 31 -3.70 -4.05 12.01
C ASN A 31 -2.74 -4.65 13.07
N ALA A 32 -3.05 -5.84 13.59
CA ALA A 32 -2.21 -6.54 14.57
C ALA A 32 -0.88 -7.08 14.00
N HIS A 33 -0.79 -7.29 12.68
CA HIS A 33 0.32 -7.97 12.01
C HIS A 33 1.29 -7.01 11.32
N LEU A 34 0.78 -5.93 10.73
CA LEU A 34 1.58 -4.98 9.96
C LEU A 34 1.09 -3.55 10.10
N GLU A 35 1.94 -2.63 9.65
CA GLU A 35 1.61 -1.23 9.45
C GLU A 35 2.34 -0.70 8.22
N ARG A 36 1.62 -0.04 7.32
CA ARG A 36 2.18 0.66 6.16
C ARG A 36 1.93 2.15 6.33
N VAL A 37 3.00 2.94 6.25
CA VAL A 37 2.94 4.39 6.32
C VAL A 37 3.07 4.96 4.92
N ILE A 38 2.03 5.63 4.47
CA ILE A 38 1.92 6.27 3.16
C ILE A 38 1.96 7.78 3.37
N VAL A 39 2.76 8.49 2.58
CA VAL A 39 2.91 9.94 2.62
C VAL A 39 2.50 10.50 1.26
N ALA A 40 1.70 11.56 1.23
CA ALA A 40 1.20 12.19 0.01
C ALA A 40 2.08 13.36 -0.48
N GLU A 41 2.97 13.89 0.36
CA GLU A 41 3.86 15.01 0.03
C GLU A 41 5.36 14.67 0.15
N PRO A 42 6.23 15.20 -0.73
CA PRO A 42 5.92 16.07 -1.87
C PRO A 42 5.27 15.32 -3.06
N TYR A 43 5.19 14.00 -2.97
CA TYR A 43 4.47 13.12 -3.89
C TYR A 43 4.04 11.88 -3.12
N LEU A 44 3.12 11.11 -3.71
CA LEU A 44 2.60 9.91 -3.08
C LEU A 44 3.65 8.80 -3.03
N ARG A 45 3.93 8.29 -1.83
CA ARG A 45 4.92 7.24 -1.60
C ARG A 45 4.70 6.49 -0.31
N THR A 46 5.21 5.27 -0.26
CA THR A 46 5.31 4.47 0.95
C THR A 46 6.62 4.84 1.64
N ALA A 47 6.52 5.32 2.88
CA ALA A 47 7.67 5.71 3.68
C ALA A 47 8.24 4.53 4.46
N SER A 48 7.38 3.66 4.97
CA SER A 48 7.81 2.49 5.73
C SER A 48 6.76 1.40 5.78
N ILE A 49 7.25 0.18 6.05
CA ILE A 49 6.45 -0.98 6.40
C ILE A 49 6.98 -1.54 7.72
N VAL A 50 6.11 -1.77 8.69
CA VAL A 50 6.46 -2.37 9.98
C VAL A 50 5.93 -3.80 9.99
N ASN A 51 6.83 -4.76 10.22
CA ASN A 51 6.44 -6.13 10.56
C ASN A 51 6.24 -6.19 12.08
N LYS A 52 4.99 -6.33 12.55
CA LYS A 52 4.70 -6.31 13.99
C LYS A 52 5.05 -7.61 14.70
N LEU A 53 5.28 -8.70 13.97
CA LEU A 53 5.77 -9.95 14.54
C LEU A 53 7.22 -9.81 15.01
N SER A 54 8.09 -9.25 14.17
CA SER A 54 9.50 -9.01 14.50
C SER A 54 9.77 -7.64 15.13
N ARG A 55 8.80 -6.72 15.05
CA ARG A 55 8.91 -5.30 15.42
C ARG A 55 9.93 -4.52 14.61
N GLU A 56 10.41 -5.08 13.50
CA GLU A 56 11.30 -4.41 12.57
C GLU A 56 10.53 -3.40 11.72
N THR A 57 11.16 -2.25 11.49
CA THR A 57 10.69 -1.24 10.54
C THR A 57 11.56 -1.26 9.31
N LEU A 58 10.95 -1.51 8.16
CA LEU A 58 11.56 -1.35 6.85
C LEU A 58 11.30 0.09 6.38
N ALA A 59 12.32 0.94 6.49
CA ALA A 59 12.31 2.25 5.85
C ALA A 59 12.51 2.10 4.33
N LEU A 60 11.75 2.87 3.55
CA LEU A 60 11.71 2.75 2.10
C LEU A 60 11.89 4.12 1.44
N THR A 61 12.66 4.13 0.35
CA THR A 61 12.55 5.16 -0.68
C THR A 61 11.67 4.60 -1.78
N SER A 62 10.53 5.22 -2.07
CA SER A 62 9.56 4.65 -2.99
C SER A 62 9.18 5.63 -4.10
N GLU A 63 9.14 5.12 -5.33
CA GLU A 63 8.48 5.75 -6.48
C GLU A 63 6.98 5.40 -6.55
N GLU A 64 6.56 4.56 -5.61
CA GLU A 64 5.25 3.95 -5.42
C GLU A 64 4.84 3.01 -6.56
N PHE A 65 4.86 3.46 -7.81
CA PHE A 65 4.62 2.65 -9.00
C PHE A 65 5.45 3.16 -10.17
N ARG A 66 5.54 2.36 -11.23
CA ARG A 66 6.09 2.80 -12.52
C ARG A 66 5.20 2.38 -13.67
N LEU A 67 4.93 3.30 -14.59
CA LEU A 67 4.26 3.07 -15.86
C LEU A 67 5.25 3.31 -16.99
N ASP A 68 5.41 2.34 -17.87
CA ASP A 68 6.13 2.48 -19.13
C ASP A 68 5.10 2.51 -20.26
N LEU A 69 5.05 3.61 -21.01
CA LEU A 69 4.07 3.87 -22.07
C LEU A 69 4.74 4.19 -23.41
N ASP A 70 3.99 3.96 -24.49
CA ASP A 70 4.32 4.28 -25.88
C ASP A 70 5.70 3.79 -26.34
N GLY A 71 6.00 2.52 -26.08
CA GLY A 71 7.29 1.89 -26.35
C GLY A 71 8.39 2.31 -25.38
N GLY A 72 8.04 2.77 -24.18
CA GLY A 72 8.97 3.28 -23.18
C GLY A 72 9.42 4.73 -23.40
N ASN A 73 8.82 5.45 -24.35
CA ASN A 73 9.10 6.87 -24.59
C ASN A 73 8.57 7.77 -23.47
N LEU A 74 7.55 7.30 -22.76
CA LEU A 74 6.98 7.98 -21.61
C LEU A 74 7.06 7.05 -20.40
N ARG A 75 7.88 7.43 -19.41
CA ARG A 75 7.99 6.72 -18.13
C ARG A 75 7.49 7.63 -17.03
N LEU A 76 6.49 7.15 -16.30
CA LEU A 76 5.86 7.90 -15.20
C LEU A 76 5.91 7.12 -13.90
N THR A 77 6.12 7.83 -12.80
CA THR A 77 6.07 7.34 -11.42
C THR A 77 5.10 8.20 -10.62
N ALA A 78 4.80 7.86 -9.37
CA ALA A 78 3.92 8.72 -8.55
C ALA A 78 4.43 10.16 -8.37
N ARG A 79 5.74 10.42 -8.57
CA ARG A 79 6.33 11.76 -8.54
C ARG A 79 5.81 12.69 -9.64
N ASP A 80 5.40 12.11 -10.76
CA ASP A 80 4.94 12.84 -11.93
C ASP A 80 3.46 13.20 -11.82
N PHE A 81 2.73 12.67 -10.84
CA PHE A 81 1.30 12.88 -10.67
C PHE A 81 1.00 13.84 -9.53
N LYS A 82 -0.02 14.66 -9.74
CA LYS A 82 -0.69 15.37 -8.66
C LYS A 82 -1.67 14.42 -7.97
N ALA A 83 -1.45 14.17 -6.68
CA ALA A 83 -2.37 13.38 -5.87
C ALA A 83 -3.49 14.26 -5.29
N GLY A 84 -4.72 13.77 -5.38
CA GLY A 84 -5.85 14.28 -4.59
C GLY A 84 -5.80 13.78 -3.14
N PRO A 85 -6.70 14.28 -2.27
CA PRO A 85 -6.78 13.80 -0.90
C PRO A 85 -7.12 12.29 -0.85
N PRO A 86 -6.64 11.55 0.16
CA PRO A 86 -7.00 10.15 0.32
C PRO A 86 -8.50 9.99 0.57
N LYS A 87 -9.16 9.11 -0.18
CA LYS A 87 -10.47 8.57 0.18
C LYS A 87 -10.28 7.33 1.03
N THR A 88 -11.00 7.25 2.14
CA THR A 88 -10.94 6.13 3.06
C THR A 88 -12.32 5.51 3.25
N GLU A 89 -12.40 4.18 3.30
CA GLU A 89 -13.67 3.48 3.52
C GLU A 89 -13.45 2.14 4.23
N THR A 90 -14.43 1.75 5.04
CA THR A 90 -14.54 0.39 5.57
C THR A 90 -15.49 -0.40 4.67
N LEU A 91 -15.02 -1.50 4.10
CA LEU A 91 -15.80 -2.35 3.22
C LEU A 91 -16.75 -3.26 4.02
N ALA A 92 -17.72 -3.86 3.35
CA ALA A 92 -18.72 -4.74 3.96
C ALA A 92 -18.11 -5.96 4.68
N ASP A 93 -16.94 -6.41 4.24
CA ASP A 93 -16.18 -7.51 4.86
C ASP A 93 -15.22 -7.04 5.97
N GLY A 94 -15.28 -5.77 6.34
CA GLY A 94 -14.47 -5.15 7.38
C GLY A 94 -13.07 -4.73 6.95
N ALA A 95 -12.70 -4.87 5.66
CA ALA A 95 -11.43 -4.34 5.17
C ALA A 95 -11.40 -2.81 5.24
N GLN A 96 -10.24 -2.24 5.59
CA GLN A 96 -10.00 -0.81 5.38
C GLN A 96 -9.40 -0.61 4.00
N ARG A 97 -9.99 0.28 3.21
CA ARG A 97 -9.47 0.68 1.92
C ARG A 97 -9.08 2.15 1.92
N VAL A 98 -7.92 2.42 1.31
CA VAL A 98 -7.44 3.77 1.02
C VAL A 98 -7.28 3.90 -0.48
N THR A 99 -7.84 4.95 -1.06
CA THR A 99 -7.73 5.24 -2.50
C THR A 99 -7.19 6.65 -2.71
N PHE A 100 -6.18 6.78 -3.57
CA PHE A 100 -5.67 8.06 -4.04
C PHE A 100 -6.02 8.24 -5.52
N GLN A 101 -6.56 9.41 -5.86
CA GLN A 101 -6.78 9.81 -7.24
C GLN A 101 -5.57 10.62 -7.70
N LEU A 102 -4.84 10.11 -8.67
CA LEU A 102 -3.64 10.73 -9.22
C LEU A 102 -3.90 11.19 -10.66
N ARG A 103 -3.44 12.39 -11.01
CA ARG A 103 -3.54 12.91 -12.38
C ARG A 103 -2.20 13.47 -12.85
N HIS A 104 -1.76 13.03 -14.04
CA HIS A 104 -0.65 13.63 -14.75
C HIS A 104 -1.20 14.64 -15.74
N GLU A 105 -1.04 15.93 -15.44
CA GLU A 105 -1.69 17.01 -16.19
C GLU A 105 -1.22 17.09 -17.65
N ALA A 106 0.06 16.79 -17.92
CA ALA A 106 0.64 16.94 -19.25
C ALA A 106 0.11 15.93 -20.28
N SER A 107 -0.13 14.67 -19.88
CA SER A 107 -0.69 13.64 -20.78
C SER A 107 -2.18 13.38 -20.59
N GLY A 108 -2.77 13.87 -19.48
CA GLY A 108 -4.15 13.59 -19.12
C GLY A 108 -4.40 12.23 -18.48
N ILE A 109 -3.35 11.41 -18.30
CA ILE A 109 -3.42 10.09 -17.66
C ILE A 109 -3.90 10.24 -16.20
N ALA A 110 -4.81 9.35 -15.80
CA ALA A 110 -5.27 9.23 -14.42
C ALA A 110 -4.96 7.85 -13.86
N VAL A 111 -4.61 7.80 -12.58
CA VAL A 111 -4.34 6.56 -11.85
C VAL A 111 -5.13 6.58 -10.56
N GLN A 112 -5.89 5.52 -10.29
CA GLN A 112 -6.40 5.25 -8.95
C GLN A 112 -5.45 4.27 -8.27
N LEU A 113 -4.80 4.69 -7.20
CA LEU A 113 -3.95 3.83 -6.39
C LEU A 113 -4.70 3.40 -5.14
N CYS A 114 -4.89 2.10 -5.01
CA CYS A 114 -5.69 1.49 -3.96
C CYS A 114 -4.84 0.61 -3.05
N TYR A 115 -5.11 0.71 -1.75
CA TYR A 115 -4.57 -0.19 -0.73
C TYR A 115 -5.71 -0.77 0.08
N GLU A 116 -5.61 -2.04 0.46
CA GLU A 116 -6.59 -2.72 1.28
C GLU A 116 -5.94 -3.60 2.34
N LEU A 117 -6.47 -3.54 3.57
CA LEU A 117 -6.02 -4.35 4.69
C LEU A 117 -7.21 -4.77 5.56
N LYS A 118 -7.34 -6.09 5.80
CA LYS A 118 -8.31 -6.66 6.75
C LYS A 118 -7.70 -6.78 8.14
N ALA A 119 -8.54 -6.93 9.16
CA ALA A 119 -8.10 -7.01 10.55
C ALA A 119 -7.15 -8.20 10.83
N GLN A 120 -7.38 -9.34 10.17
CA GLN A 120 -6.64 -10.59 10.39
C GLN A 120 -5.64 -10.91 9.26
N ASP A 121 -5.54 -10.05 8.24
CA ASP A 121 -4.60 -10.28 7.14
C ASP A 121 -3.16 -9.91 7.57
N PHE A 122 -2.20 -10.80 7.38
CA PHE A 122 -0.78 -10.49 7.58
C PHE A 122 -0.11 -9.88 6.33
N TYR A 123 -0.91 -9.45 5.36
CA TYR A 123 -0.48 -8.86 4.10
C TYR A 123 -1.41 -7.69 3.72
N THR A 124 -0.92 -6.78 2.87
CA THR A 124 -1.72 -5.68 2.31
C THR A 124 -1.90 -5.94 0.82
N ARG A 125 -3.10 -5.71 0.28
CA ARG A 125 -3.32 -5.69 -1.18
C ARG A 125 -3.10 -4.28 -1.71
N LYS A 126 -2.44 -4.18 -2.85
CA LYS A 126 -2.20 -2.92 -3.57
C LYS A 126 -2.47 -3.15 -5.05
N TRP A 127 -3.18 -2.23 -5.69
CA TRP A 127 -3.41 -2.28 -7.13
C TRP A 127 -3.59 -0.88 -7.72
N LEU A 128 -3.50 -0.82 -9.05
CA LEU A 128 -3.68 0.39 -9.84
C LEU A 128 -4.88 0.21 -10.77
N VAL A 129 -5.68 1.26 -10.92
CA VAL A 129 -6.61 1.41 -12.04
C VAL A 129 -6.07 2.55 -12.90
N VAL A 130 -5.63 2.24 -14.12
CA VAL A 130 -4.97 3.21 -15.00
C VAL A 130 -5.92 3.59 -16.13
N ASP A 131 -6.19 4.89 -16.28
CA ASP A 131 -6.91 5.47 -17.41
C ASP A 131 -5.92 6.29 -18.25
N ALA A 132 -5.60 5.77 -19.45
CA ALA A 132 -4.61 6.32 -20.37
C ALA A 132 -5.21 6.45 -21.77
N PRO A 133 -6.12 7.41 -22.02
CA PRO A 133 -6.97 7.41 -23.22
C PRO A 133 -6.22 7.67 -24.54
N LYS A 134 -4.97 8.16 -24.46
CA LYS A 134 -4.14 8.53 -25.63
C LYS A 134 -2.80 7.81 -25.67
N ASN A 135 -2.52 6.93 -24.71
CA ASN A 135 -1.21 6.33 -24.54
C ASN A 135 -1.37 4.82 -24.39
N ARG A 136 -0.50 4.06 -25.05
CA ARG A 136 -0.47 2.60 -24.88
C ARG A 136 0.33 2.28 -23.63
N LEU A 137 -0.26 1.53 -22.71
CA LEU A 137 0.43 1.03 -21.52
C LEU A 137 1.20 -0.26 -21.88
N ASP A 138 2.53 -0.19 -21.88
CA ASP A 138 3.37 -1.35 -22.24
C ASP A 138 3.77 -2.18 -21.03
N SER A 139 4.06 -1.54 -19.90
CA SER A 139 4.44 -2.25 -18.67
C SER A 139 4.11 -1.46 -17.41
N VAL A 140 3.84 -2.19 -16.32
CA VAL A 140 3.46 -1.64 -15.02
C VAL A 140 4.25 -2.33 -13.92
N ASP A 141 4.95 -1.54 -13.11
CA ASP A 141 5.39 -1.97 -11.79
C ASP A 141 4.39 -1.44 -10.76
N VAL A 142 3.58 -2.34 -10.19
CA VAL A 142 2.58 -1.98 -9.17
C VAL A 142 3.24 -1.50 -7.89
N GLU A 143 4.45 -1.97 -7.60
CA GLU A 143 5.22 -1.63 -6.42
C GLU A 143 6.67 -1.28 -6.84
N ALA A 144 7.09 -0.06 -6.53
CA ALA A 144 8.42 0.44 -6.85
C ALA A 144 9.05 1.10 -5.62
N PHE A 145 9.95 0.37 -4.94
CA PHE A 145 10.71 0.90 -3.82
C PHE A 145 12.17 0.42 -3.84
N GLN A 146 12.99 1.14 -3.08
CA GLN A 146 14.39 0.92 -2.83
C GLN A 146 14.60 0.82 -1.33
N THR A 147 15.56 -0.01 -0.95
CA THR A 147 15.96 -0.23 0.44
C THR A 147 17.44 -0.64 0.47
N ASP A 148 18.08 -0.40 1.61
CA ASP A 148 19.44 -0.86 1.93
C ASP A 148 19.46 -2.31 2.44
N ARG A 149 18.28 -2.89 2.71
CA ARG A 149 18.17 -4.26 3.20
C ARG A 149 18.46 -5.27 2.09
N PRO A 150 19.09 -6.42 2.41
CA PRO A 150 19.33 -7.48 1.44
C PRO A 150 18.03 -7.98 0.79
N LEU A 151 18.09 -8.26 -0.51
CA LEU A 151 16.99 -8.84 -1.26
C LEU A 151 17.28 -10.31 -1.54
N ALA A 152 16.30 -11.17 -1.29
CA ALA A 152 16.29 -12.55 -1.72
C ALA A 152 15.13 -12.74 -2.70
N THR A 153 15.44 -13.19 -3.93
CA THR A 153 14.45 -13.42 -4.98
C THR A 153 14.45 -14.90 -5.35
N ALA A 154 13.30 -15.42 -5.80
CA ALA A 154 13.20 -16.77 -6.34
C ALA A 154 13.77 -16.91 -7.77
N GLY A 155 14.21 -15.80 -8.38
CA GLY A 155 14.75 -15.73 -9.73
C GLY A 155 15.06 -14.29 -10.16
N THR A 156 15.46 -14.11 -11.43
CA THR A 156 15.76 -12.79 -12.03
C THR A 156 14.63 -12.26 -12.93
N GLU A 157 13.56 -13.04 -13.09
CA GLU A 157 12.44 -12.72 -13.99
C GLU A 157 11.41 -11.79 -13.32
N ARG A 158 10.59 -11.11 -14.14
CA ARG A 158 9.49 -10.26 -13.65
C ARG A 158 8.41 -11.12 -12.98
N GLY A 159 7.74 -10.55 -11.98
CA GLY A 159 6.64 -11.21 -11.26
C GLY A 159 7.10 -12.21 -10.20
N GLN A 160 8.41 -12.42 -10.03
CA GLN A 160 8.94 -13.27 -8.97
C GLN A 160 8.75 -12.60 -7.60
N PRO A 161 8.40 -13.38 -6.56
CA PRO A 161 8.34 -12.84 -5.22
C PRO A 161 9.72 -12.41 -4.72
N VAL A 162 9.73 -11.36 -3.91
CA VAL A 162 10.92 -10.75 -3.30
C VAL A 162 10.77 -10.75 -1.79
N LEU A 163 11.73 -11.36 -1.11
CA LEU A 163 11.89 -11.27 0.34
C LEU A 163 12.93 -10.21 0.67
N ILE A 164 12.56 -9.26 1.53
CA ILE A 164 13.36 -8.07 1.86
C ILE A 164 13.80 -8.15 3.31
N GLY A 165 15.10 -8.26 3.53
CA GLY A 165 15.72 -8.30 4.87
C GLY A 165 15.21 -9.43 5.78
N ASN A 166 14.62 -10.49 5.21
CA ASN A 166 13.87 -11.52 5.93
C ASN A 166 12.69 -10.97 6.76
N GLN A 167 12.16 -9.79 6.42
CA GLN A 167 11.09 -9.11 7.16
C GLN A 167 9.80 -8.94 6.36
N VAL A 168 9.93 -8.58 5.08
CA VAL A 168 8.78 -8.24 4.23
C VAL A 168 8.83 -9.08 2.97
N PHE A 169 7.70 -9.67 2.62
CA PHE A 169 7.52 -10.40 1.37
C PHE A 169 6.66 -9.55 0.43
N GLY A 170 7.16 -9.31 -0.78
CA GLY A 170 6.41 -8.72 -1.88
C GLY A 170 6.19 -9.75 -2.96
N GLY A 171 4.95 -9.85 -3.46
CA GLY A 171 4.62 -10.71 -4.59
C GLY A 171 3.56 -10.03 -5.44
N LEU A 172 3.58 -10.32 -6.74
CA LEU A 172 2.53 -9.88 -7.65
C LEU A 172 1.52 -11.03 -7.78
N GLU A 173 0.30 -10.82 -7.33
CA GLU A 173 -0.82 -11.66 -7.77
C GLU A 173 -1.06 -11.32 -9.24
N TYR A 174 -0.85 -12.28 -10.15
CA TYR A 174 -0.98 -12.04 -11.59
C TYR A 174 -2.36 -11.44 -11.88
N PRO A 175 -2.43 -10.19 -12.37
CA PRO A 175 -3.70 -9.63 -12.75
C PRO A 175 -4.18 -10.34 -14.02
N VAL A 176 -5.45 -10.71 -14.04
CA VAL A 176 -6.18 -10.74 -15.29
C VAL A 176 -6.24 -9.27 -15.74
N GLY A 177 -5.36 -8.88 -16.66
CA GLY A 177 -5.46 -7.58 -17.31
C GLY A 177 -6.74 -7.59 -18.14
N GLU A 178 -7.81 -7.00 -17.63
CA GLU A 178 -9.03 -6.79 -18.40
C GLU A 178 -8.81 -5.56 -19.30
N ASN A 179 -8.26 -5.79 -20.49
CA ASN A 179 -8.17 -4.77 -21.53
C ASN A 179 -9.57 -4.60 -22.15
N VAL A 180 -10.35 -3.68 -21.60
CA VAL A 180 -11.57 -3.19 -22.25
C VAL A 180 -11.15 -2.16 -23.31
N VAL A 181 -10.91 -2.63 -24.53
CA VAL A 181 -10.77 -1.76 -25.72
C VAL A 181 -12.15 -1.37 -26.21
#